data_AF-A0A9D5KVT4-F1
#
_entry.id   AF-A0A9D5KVT4-F1
#
_cell.length_a   1.000
_cell.length_b   1.000
_cell.length_c   1.000
_cell.angle_alpha   90.00
_cell.angle_beta   90.00
_cell.angle_gamma   90.00
#
_symmetry.space_group_name_H-M   'P 1'
#
loop_
_entity.id
_entity.type
_entity.pdbx_description
1 polymer ?
#
loop_
_entity_poly.entity_id
_entity_poly.type
_entity_poly.pdbx_seq_one_letter_code
_entity_poly.pdbx_strand_id
1 'polypeptide(L)'
;MDIEEYKIDLDVRLKGESEFIESDTISADRLNIDDELIVCWDPDREVKLKYLGNYIFEVITNSNSKLEQGMRLRCLSFSRSLPFLSYIIDAKDEYKNYIGGKKWGIKSLSLNKKQLIK
;
A
#
# COMPACT_ATOMS: atom_id res chain seq x y z
N MET A 1 -1.46 -30.12 -29.91
CA MET A 1 -1.83 -28.72 -29.69
C MET A 1 -1.36 -27.95 -30.90
N ASP A 2 -2.30 -27.35 -31.62
CA ASP A 2 -2.02 -26.51 -32.78
C ASP A 2 -1.36 -25.20 -32.34
N ILE A 3 -0.55 -24.58 -33.20
CA ILE A 3 0.13 -23.31 -32.91
C ILE A 3 -0.89 -22.21 -32.63
N GLU A 4 -2.02 -22.22 -33.34
CA GLU A 4 -3.10 -21.25 -33.12
C GLU A 4 -3.84 -21.49 -31.78
N GLU A 5 -4.01 -22.75 -31.38
CA GLU A 5 -4.57 -23.11 -30.08
C GLU A 5 -3.66 -22.67 -28.92
N TYR A 6 -2.33 -22.81 -29.09
CA TYR A 6 -1.34 -22.35 -28.11
C TYR A 6 -1.32 -20.83 -27.97
N LYS A 7 -1.42 -20.08 -29.07
CA LYS A 7 -1.46 -18.61 -29.03
C LYS A 7 -2.67 -18.09 -28.26
N ILE A 8 -3.85 -18.71 -28.44
CA ILE A 8 -5.08 -18.34 -27.74
C ILE A 8 -4.95 -18.60 -26.22
N ASP A 9 -4.44 -19.78 -25.83
CA ASP A 9 -4.19 -20.10 -24.41
C ASP A 9 -3.17 -19.12 -23.80
N LEU A 10 -2.11 -18.78 -24.55
CA LEU A 10 -1.11 -17.82 -24.10
C LEU A 10 -1.70 -16.42 -23.92
N ASP A 11 -2.53 -15.95 -24.85
CA ASP A 11 -3.18 -14.64 -24.76
C ASP A 11 -4.15 -14.53 -23.58
N VAL A 12 -4.89 -15.61 -23.29
CA VAL A 12 -5.80 -15.70 -22.14
C VAL A 12 -5.01 -15.66 -20.84
N ARG A 13 -3.89 -16.39 -20.75
CA ARG A 13 -3.01 -16.36 -19.58
C ARG A 13 -2.36 -14.99 -19.40
N LEU A 14 -1.77 -14.42 -20.45
CA LEU A 14 -1.08 -13.13 -20.37
C LEU A 14 -1.98 -12.01 -19.84
N LYS A 15 -3.27 -12.01 -20.21
CA LYS A 15 -4.26 -11.05 -19.70
C LYS A 15 -4.63 -11.26 -18.22
N GLY A 16 -4.47 -12.46 -17.67
CA GLY A 16 -4.78 -12.80 -16.28
C GLY A 16 -3.59 -12.76 -15.32
N GLU A 17 -2.37 -12.89 -15.83
CA GLU A 17 -1.14 -12.99 -15.01
C GLU A 17 -0.52 -11.62 -14.68
N SER A 18 -0.79 -10.59 -15.48
CA SER A 18 -0.29 -9.24 -15.24
C SER A 18 -1.21 -8.19 -15.87
N GLU A 19 -1.47 -7.12 -15.14
CA GLU A 19 -2.32 -6.01 -15.59
C GLU A 19 -1.68 -4.68 -15.20
N PHE A 20 -1.84 -3.65 -16.04
CA PHE A 20 -1.54 -2.28 -15.64
C PHE A 20 -2.63 -1.80 -14.69
N ILE A 21 -2.23 -1.39 -13.50
CA ILE A 21 -3.16 -0.92 -12.48
C ILE A 21 -3.50 0.55 -12.76
N GLU A 22 -4.73 0.81 -13.22
CA GLU A 22 -5.30 2.17 -13.33
C GLU A 22 -5.92 2.66 -12.01
N SER A 23 -5.63 2.00 -10.88
CA SER A 23 -6.20 2.38 -9.59
C SER A 23 -5.52 3.61 -8.99
N ASP A 24 -6.30 4.37 -8.20
CA ASP A 24 -5.81 5.47 -7.36
C ASP A 24 -4.63 4.96 -6.51
N THR A 25 -3.43 5.29 -6.98
CA THR A 25 -2.17 4.82 -6.40
C THR A 25 -1.39 6.01 -5.87
N ILE A 26 -1.03 5.94 -4.60
CA ILE A 26 -0.13 6.89 -3.95
C ILE A 26 1.23 6.19 -3.87
N SER A 27 2.18 6.68 -4.67
CA SER A 27 3.55 6.21 -4.68
C SER A 27 4.39 7.03 -3.71
N ALA A 28 5.17 6.36 -2.84
CA ALA A 28 5.91 7.02 -1.76
C ALA A 28 7.06 7.90 -2.28
N ASP A 29 7.59 7.62 -3.47
CA ASP A 29 8.59 8.46 -4.16
C ASP A 29 8.02 9.83 -4.62
N ARG A 30 6.69 9.99 -4.62
CA ARG A 30 6.00 11.25 -4.96
C ARG A 30 5.54 12.05 -3.73
N LEU A 31 5.85 11.57 -2.52
CA LEU A 31 5.47 12.22 -1.27
C LEU A 31 6.57 13.15 -0.77
N ASN A 32 6.17 14.24 -0.12
CA ASN A 32 7.06 15.09 0.65
C ASN A 32 7.09 14.61 2.10
N ILE A 33 8.23 14.78 2.77
CA ILE A 33 8.34 14.54 4.21
C ILE A 33 7.22 15.31 4.93
N ASP A 34 6.62 14.66 5.91
CA ASP A 34 5.45 15.09 6.68
C ASP A 34 4.10 15.04 5.94
N ASP A 35 4.02 14.63 4.67
CA ASP A 35 2.73 14.32 4.05
C ASP A 35 2.03 13.20 4.84
N GLU A 36 0.71 13.32 5.00
CA GLU A 36 -0.08 12.35 5.75
C GLU A 36 -0.98 11.54 4.81
N LEU A 37 -1.03 10.23 5.03
CA LEU A 37 -1.83 9.28 4.28
C LEU A 37 -2.82 8.60 5.20
N ILE A 38 -4.11 8.56 4.82
CA ILE A 38 -5.12 7.75 5.50
C ILE A 38 -5.42 6.53 4.62
N VAL A 39 -5.31 5.35 5.20
CA VAL A 39 -5.53 4.06 4.54
C VAL A 39 -6.60 3.28 5.29
N CYS A 40 -7.69 2.90 4.61
CA CYS A 40 -8.78 2.14 5.23
C CYS A 40 -9.03 0.81 4.50
N TRP A 41 -9.28 -0.27 5.23
CA TRP A 41 -9.63 -1.59 4.66
C TRP A 41 -10.53 -2.39 5.61
N ASP A 42 -11.13 -3.46 5.12
CA ASP A 42 -12.07 -4.25 5.92
C ASP A 42 -11.39 -5.23 6.90
N PRO A 43 -12.06 -5.57 8.01
CA PRO A 43 -13.28 -4.94 8.52
C PRO A 43 -12.99 -3.69 9.35
N ASP A 44 -13.52 -2.53 8.93
CA ASP A 44 -13.51 -1.26 9.69
C ASP A 44 -12.12 -0.87 10.25
N ARG A 45 -11.08 -1.05 9.43
CA ARG A 45 -9.69 -0.74 9.80
C ARG A 45 -9.25 0.55 9.16
N GLU A 46 -8.54 1.35 9.92
CA GLU A 46 -7.95 2.59 9.46
C GLU A 46 -6.57 2.78 10.08
N VAL A 47 -5.64 3.31 9.30
CA VAL A 47 -4.40 3.90 9.82
C VAL A 47 -4.17 5.26 9.19
N LYS A 48 -3.74 6.21 10.01
CA LYS A 48 -3.15 7.46 9.56
C LYS A 48 -1.64 7.32 9.62
N LEU A 49 -0.97 7.54 8.51
CA LEU A 49 0.45 7.41 8.33
C LEU A 49 1.07 8.77 8.05
N LYS A 50 2.24 9.03 8.60
CA LYS A 50 3.06 10.19 8.26
C LYS A 50 4.28 9.73 7.50
N TYR A 51 4.54 10.34 6.34
CA TYR A 51 5.72 10.02 5.55
C TYR A 51 6.97 10.66 6.15
N LEU A 52 8.01 9.85 6.37
CA LEU A 52 9.30 10.27 6.94
C LEU A 52 10.43 10.35 5.89
N GLY A 53 10.13 10.10 4.62
CA GLY A 53 11.14 9.93 3.57
C GLY A 53 11.62 8.48 3.44
N ASN A 54 12.36 8.19 2.37
CA ASN A 54 12.97 6.87 2.12
C ASN A 54 11.98 5.69 2.20
N TYR A 55 10.75 5.88 1.71
CA TYR A 55 9.67 4.88 1.75
C TYR A 55 9.21 4.53 3.17
N ILE A 56 9.59 5.30 4.19
CA ILE A 56 9.27 5.06 5.59
C ILE A 56 8.05 5.89 5.99
N PHE A 57 7.14 5.23 6.70
CA PHE A 57 5.96 5.82 7.29
C PHE A 57 5.93 5.53 8.79
N GLU A 58 5.43 6.46 9.58
CA GLU A 58 5.11 6.28 10.99
C GLU A 58 3.59 6.27 11.16
N VAL A 59 3.08 5.33 11.96
CA VAL A 59 1.67 5.27 12.30
C VAL A 59 1.34 6.36 13.32
N ILE A 60 0.52 7.33 12.93
CA ILE A 60 0.10 8.46 13.78
C ILE A 60 -1.13 8.09 14.60
N THR A 61 -2.11 7.46 13.98
CA THR A 61 -3.31 6.91 14.64
C THR A 61 -3.73 5.63 13.96
N ASN A 62 -4.47 4.79 14.68
CA ASN A 62 -5.05 3.58 14.16
C ASN A 62 -6.47 3.34 14.70
N SER A 63 -7.27 2.59 13.94
CA SER A 63 -8.54 2.00 14.37
C SER A 63 -8.59 0.56 13.89
N ASN A 64 -8.89 -0.37 14.79
CA ASN A 64 -9.01 -1.81 14.54
C ASN A 64 -7.84 -2.41 13.71
N SER A 65 -6.62 -1.88 13.83
CA SER A 65 -5.46 -2.32 13.07
C SER A 65 -4.41 -2.99 13.96
N LYS A 66 -3.61 -3.89 13.38
CA LYS A 66 -2.40 -4.43 14.04
C LYS A 66 -1.19 -3.49 13.92
N LEU A 67 -1.29 -2.47 13.07
CA LEU A 67 -0.32 -1.40 13.00
C LEU A 67 -0.67 -0.42 14.13
N GLU A 68 0.13 -0.43 15.18
CA GLU A 68 -0.05 0.41 16.37
C GLU A 68 0.60 1.78 16.18
N GLN A 69 0.07 2.79 16.90
CA GLN A 69 0.64 4.12 16.90
C GLN A 69 2.13 4.09 17.30
N GLY A 70 2.95 4.85 16.57
CA GLY A 70 4.41 4.92 16.74
C GLY A 70 5.19 3.85 15.98
N MET A 71 4.54 2.79 15.48
CA MET A 71 5.22 1.80 14.63
C MET A 71 5.70 2.44 13.33
N ARG A 72 6.86 1.98 12.85
CA ARG A 72 7.39 2.39 11.55
C ARG A 72 7.33 1.27 10.54
N LEU A 73 6.90 1.62 9.33
CA LEU A 73 6.78 0.68 8.22
C LEU A 73 7.42 1.23 6.95
N ARG A 74 8.03 0.35 6.16
CA ARG A 74 8.51 0.66 4.81
C ARG A 74 7.50 0.13 3.80
N CYS A 75 7.01 0.99 2.92
CA CYS A 75 6.06 0.63 1.88
C CYS A 75 6.33 1.47 0.61
N LEU A 76 6.27 0.85 -0.56
CA LEU A 76 6.56 1.54 -1.83
C LEU A 76 5.37 2.35 -2.33
N SER A 77 4.18 1.80 -2.20
CA SER A 77 2.96 2.42 -2.69
C SER A 77 1.72 1.85 -1.99
N PHE A 78 0.65 2.62 -2.04
CA PHE A 78 -0.68 2.21 -1.62
C PHE A 78 -1.62 2.38 -2.80
N SER A 79 -2.27 1.30 -3.19
CA SER A 79 -3.14 1.27 -4.37
C SER A 79 -4.53 0.81 -3.95
N ARG A 80 -5.55 1.60 -4.30
CA ARG A 80 -6.93 1.23 -4.01
C ARG A 80 -7.27 -0.12 -4.66
N SER A 81 -8.12 -0.89 -3.99
CA SER A 81 -8.54 -2.24 -4.37
C SER A 81 -7.45 -3.32 -4.33
N LEU A 82 -6.21 -2.96 -3.98
CA LEU A 82 -5.10 -3.90 -3.83
C LEU A 82 -4.66 -4.00 -2.36
N PRO A 83 -4.17 -5.16 -1.92
CA PRO A 83 -3.49 -5.25 -0.64
C PRO A 83 -2.20 -4.45 -0.68
N PHE A 84 -1.77 -3.92 0.46
CA PHE A 84 -0.46 -3.33 0.58
C PHE A 84 0.46 -4.25 1.38
N LEU A 85 1.71 -4.34 0.94
CA LEU A 85 2.79 -5.05 1.61
C LEU A 85 3.73 -4.02 2.22
N SER A 86 4.07 -4.21 3.49
CA SER A 86 5.02 -3.35 4.18
C SER A 86 5.97 -4.16 5.06
N TYR A 87 7.16 -3.60 5.29
CA TYR A 87 8.14 -4.12 6.24
C TYR A 87 8.12 -3.28 7.52
N ILE A 88 7.95 -3.90 8.68
CA ILE A 88 8.03 -3.20 9.97
C ILE A 88 9.52 -2.95 10.33
N ILE A 89 9.85 -1.72 10.75
CA ILE A 89 11.24 -1.22 10.93
C ILE A 89 11.60 -0.96 12.40
N ASP A 90 10.80 -1.45 13.36
CA ASP A 90 11.04 -1.14 14.77
C ASP A 90 12.36 -1.77 15.27
N ALA A 91 13.12 -1.00 16.08
CA ALA A 91 14.51 -1.26 16.47
C ALA A 91 14.74 -2.49 17.37
N LYS A 92 13.74 -3.36 17.57
CA LYS A 92 13.81 -4.53 18.48
C LYS A 92 13.91 -5.87 17.73
N ASP A 93 14.62 -5.89 16.60
CA ASP A 93 15.13 -7.10 15.94
C ASP A 93 14.10 -8.14 15.43
N GLU A 94 12.84 -7.76 15.23
CA GLU A 94 11.90 -8.61 14.49
C GLU A 94 11.40 -7.91 13.23
N TYR A 95 12.14 -8.11 12.14
CA TYR A 95 11.67 -7.79 10.80
C TYR A 95 10.41 -8.62 10.51
N LYS A 96 9.26 -7.96 10.44
CA LYS A 96 7.98 -8.59 10.10
C LYS A 96 7.43 -7.98 8.83
N ASN A 97 7.03 -8.86 7.92
CA ASN A 97 6.18 -8.48 6.79
C ASN A 97 4.76 -8.32 7.29
N TYR A 98 4.13 -7.22 6.91
CA TYR A 98 2.73 -6.95 7.17
C TYR A 98 1.98 -6.81 5.85
N ILE A 99 0.81 -7.45 5.77
CA ILE A 99 -0.10 -7.31 4.62
C ILE A 99 -1.41 -6.74 5.15
N GLY A 100 -1.74 -5.52 4.72
CA GLY A 100 -3.05 -4.91 4.96
C GLY A 100 -3.98 -5.11 3.76
N GLY A 101 -5.28 -5.21 4.01
CA GLY A 101 -6.26 -5.44 2.94
C GLY A 101 -6.13 -6.79 2.23
N LYS A 102 -5.52 -7.82 2.84
CA LYS A 102 -5.22 -9.12 2.17
C LYS A 102 -6.39 -9.72 1.35
N LYS A 103 -7.63 -9.60 1.84
CA LYS A 103 -8.81 -10.21 1.20
C LYS A 103 -9.48 -9.33 0.14
N TRP A 104 -9.58 -8.02 0.39
CA TRP A 104 -10.41 -7.09 -0.40
C TRP A 104 -9.68 -5.82 -0.83
N GLY A 105 -8.38 -5.77 -0.58
CA GLY A 105 -7.53 -4.60 -0.80
C GLY A 105 -7.85 -3.43 0.11
N ILE A 106 -7.29 -2.29 -0.26
CA ILE A 106 -7.58 -1.00 0.36
C ILE A 106 -8.91 -0.46 -0.17
N LYS A 107 -9.82 -0.12 0.74
CA LYS A 107 -11.14 0.41 0.44
C LYS A 107 -11.09 1.90 0.05
N SER A 108 -10.32 2.69 0.80
CA SER A 108 -10.14 4.13 0.57
C SER A 108 -8.73 4.58 0.90
N LEU A 109 -8.28 5.58 0.13
CA LEU A 109 -6.99 6.27 0.29
C LEU A 109 -7.22 7.77 0.24
N SER A 110 -6.59 8.51 1.15
CA SER A 110 -6.61 9.97 1.15
C SER A 110 -5.25 10.53 1.48
N LEU A 111 -4.76 11.48 0.67
CA LEU A 111 -3.50 12.18 0.87
C LEU A 111 -3.75 13.61 1.34
N ASN A 112 -3.23 13.93 2.52
CA ASN A 112 -3.17 15.30 3.04
C ASN A 112 -1.75 15.81 2.83
N LYS A 113 -1.57 16.63 1.78
CA LYS A 113 -0.27 17.25 1.52
C LYS A 113 0.02 18.32 2.56
N LYS A 114 1.24 18.32 3.09
CA LYS A 114 1.70 19.44 3.91
C LYS A 114 1.75 20.69 3.03
N GLN A 115 1.00 21.73 3.42
CA GLN A 115 1.12 23.02 2.76
C GLN A 115 2.47 23.62 3.15
N LEU A 116 3.32 23.85 2.16
CA LEU A 116 4.48 24.71 2.32
C LEU A 116 3.96 26.13 2.51
N ILE A 117 4.06 26.66 3.73
CA ILE A 117 3.88 28.09 3.98
C ILE A 117 5.04 28.78 3.23
N LYS A 118 4.71 29.55 2.20
CA LYS A 118 5.66 30.39 1.48
C LYS A 118 6.06 31.59 2.32
#